data_AF-A0A7S6RZX8-F1
#
_entry.id   AF-A0A7S6RZX8-F1
#
_cell.length_a   1.000
_cell.length_b   1.000
_cell.length_c   1.000
_cell.angle_alpha   90.00
_cell.angle_beta   90.00
_cell.angle_gamma   90.00
#
_symmetry.space_group_name_H-M   'P 1'
#
loop_
_entity.id
_entity.type
_entity.pdbx_description
1 polymer ?
#
loop_
_entity_poly.entity_id
_entity_poly.type
_entity_poly.pdbx_seq_one_letter_code
_entity_poly.pdbx_strand_id
1 'polypeptide(L)'
;MSADPNVSPTTSTPSQGPAASPQSGASTGGGLAAAGAIAGVALFPLIWLGRMFIFRVSERQGNQVATFTNFSSMVYVWPIVVVGYLCAAVSNFGFSPAVLGWIWIATLVYVLIVLGTDINRNLALVWGLIAALIFTGGALIHSKYSIPVLGWVYDWFAALNVGFNPGIAVAVSTILLITLVVVLIHAMFDGRHEISSREVTHRRLMRTSESLPLTINRVRLDWPDMLEMVTLFGAGHLVVTDSHGREIMRIANIPFLWFYRDEVNRILDIMATTEVAPHVLDASP
;
A
#
# COMPACT_ATOMS: atom_id res chain seq x y z
N MET A 1 30.01 37.12 76.75
CA MET A 1 28.85 36.63 77.50
C MET A 1 27.81 36.22 76.47
N SER A 2 27.47 34.97 76.20
CA SER A 2 27.74 33.67 76.83
C SER A 2 27.31 32.63 75.75
N ALA A 3 28.19 31.77 75.23
CA ALA A 3 28.36 30.37 75.64
C ALA A 3 27.04 29.55 75.67
N ASP A 4 26.80 28.76 74.60
CA ASP A 4 26.64 27.28 74.51
C ASP A 4 25.95 26.48 75.66
N PRO A 5 25.56 25.19 75.49
CA PRO A 5 25.27 24.35 74.30
C PRO A 5 24.07 23.35 74.55
N ASN A 6 24.00 22.26 73.76
CA ASN A 6 23.37 20.94 74.06
C ASN A 6 21.83 20.86 73.89
N VAL A 7 21.23 19.91 73.14
CA VAL A 7 21.38 18.44 73.17
C VAL A 7 20.80 17.83 71.87
N SER A 8 21.56 16.94 71.20
CA SER A 8 21.03 15.74 70.49
C SER A 8 21.22 14.53 71.43
N PRO A 9 20.59 13.32 71.32
CA PRO A 9 20.07 12.65 70.11
C PRO A 9 18.80 11.76 70.34
N THR A 10 18.24 11.12 69.30
CA THR A 10 17.89 9.67 69.25
C THR A 10 17.15 9.28 67.97
N THR A 11 17.89 8.58 67.12
CA THR A 11 17.58 7.31 66.44
C THR A 11 16.18 6.71 66.66
N SER A 12 15.41 6.57 65.57
CA SER A 12 14.59 5.38 65.33
C SER A 12 14.61 5.02 63.84
N THR A 13 15.42 4.01 63.55
CA THR A 13 15.52 3.31 62.27
C THR A 13 14.21 2.57 62.00
N PRO A 14 13.49 2.79 60.89
CA PRO A 14 12.45 1.86 60.48
C PRO A 14 13.13 0.59 59.94
N SER A 15 12.75 -0.53 60.55
CA SER A 15 13.13 -1.89 60.22
C SER A 15 13.16 -2.16 58.72
N GLN A 16 14.33 -2.57 58.22
CA GLN A 16 14.45 -3.33 56.98
C GLN A 16 13.70 -4.66 57.16
N GLY A 17 12.54 -4.76 56.51
CA GLY A 17 11.86 -6.04 56.30
C GLY A 17 12.67 -6.93 55.34
N PRO A 18 12.55 -8.25 55.46
CA PRO A 18 13.39 -9.21 54.76
C PRO A 18 13.23 -9.09 53.23
N ALA A 19 14.39 -9.11 52.57
CA ALA A 19 14.57 -9.09 51.12
C ALA A 19 13.65 -10.10 50.42
N ALA A 20 12.58 -9.60 49.81
CA ALA A 20 11.91 -10.29 48.73
C ALA A 20 12.83 -10.27 47.52
N SER A 21 13.47 -11.41 47.28
CA SER A 21 14.22 -11.75 46.08
C SER A 21 13.53 -11.27 44.79
N PRO A 22 14.15 -10.41 43.98
CA PRO A 22 13.64 -10.14 42.64
C PRO A 22 13.99 -11.32 41.74
N GLN A 23 13.10 -12.31 41.71
CA GLN A 23 12.94 -13.14 40.51
C GLN A 23 12.45 -12.23 39.38
N SER A 24 13.36 -11.71 38.56
CA SER A 24 13.01 -11.28 37.20
C SER A 24 14.17 -11.53 36.25
N GLY A 25 14.55 -12.79 36.11
CA GLY A 25 15.22 -13.28 34.91
C GLY A 25 14.21 -13.29 33.76
N ALA A 26 13.78 -12.09 33.33
CA ALA A 26 12.97 -11.94 32.13
C ALA A 26 13.88 -12.24 30.93
N SER A 27 13.63 -13.40 30.34
CA SER A 27 14.20 -13.95 29.12
C SER A 27 14.11 -12.97 27.95
N THR A 28 15.05 -12.02 27.88
CA THR A 28 15.19 -11.06 26.77
C THR A 28 15.75 -11.69 25.49
N GLY A 29 16.01 -13.00 25.49
CA GLY A 29 16.51 -13.74 24.32
C GLY A 29 15.43 -14.28 23.37
N GLY A 30 14.16 -14.35 23.79
CA GLY A 30 13.08 -14.93 22.97
C GLY A 30 12.45 -13.96 21.96
N GLY A 31 12.53 -12.66 22.20
CA GLY A 31 11.86 -11.64 21.39
C GLY A 31 12.45 -11.48 19.99
N LEU A 32 13.78 -11.61 19.85
CA LEU A 32 14.47 -11.44 18.57
C LEU A 32 14.19 -12.58 17.58
N ALA A 33 14.12 -13.82 18.08
CA ALA A 33 13.77 -14.98 17.26
C ALA A 33 12.29 -14.93 16.83
N ALA A 34 11.39 -14.51 17.72
CA ALA A 34 9.99 -14.33 17.39
C ALA A 34 9.76 -13.17 16.39
N ALA A 35 10.44 -12.03 16.56
CA ALA A 35 10.33 -10.90 15.64
C ALA A 35 10.84 -11.22 14.23
N GLY A 36 11.95 -11.96 14.12
CA GLY A 36 12.47 -12.43 12.83
C GLY A 36 11.54 -13.43 12.14
N ALA A 37 10.94 -14.35 12.91
CA ALA A 37 9.94 -15.28 12.38
C ALA A 37 8.67 -14.55 11.91
N ILE A 38 8.20 -13.55 12.65
CA ILE A 38 7.03 -12.74 12.29
C ILE A 38 7.30 -11.91 11.04
N ALA A 39 8.49 -11.31 10.90
CA ALA A 39 8.86 -10.56 9.69
C ALA A 39 8.93 -11.47 8.44
N GLY A 40 9.45 -12.70 8.59
CA GLY A 40 9.44 -13.70 7.52
C GLY A 40 8.03 -14.13 7.11
N VAL A 41 7.13 -14.31 8.08
CA VAL A 41 5.71 -14.63 7.84
C VAL A 41 4.96 -13.44 7.22
N ALA A 42 5.34 -12.19 7.51
CA ALA A 42 4.72 -11.00 6.93
C ALA A 42 5.20 -10.72 5.48
N LEU A 43 6.45 -11.06 5.15
CA LEU A 43 6.99 -10.92 3.79
C LEU A 43 6.53 -12.05 2.86
N PHE A 44 6.21 -13.22 3.39
CA PHE A 44 5.69 -14.34 2.60
C PHE A 44 4.40 -14.01 1.80
N PRO A 45 3.34 -13.41 2.38
CA PRO A 45 2.17 -13.00 1.63
C PRO A 45 2.47 -11.89 0.62
N LEU A 46 3.50 -11.05 0.82
CA LEU A 46 3.96 -10.06 -0.16
C LEU A 46 4.63 -10.70 -1.39
N ILE A 47 5.48 -11.69 -1.17
CA ILE A 47 6.11 -12.45 -2.26
C ILE A 47 5.04 -13.29 -2.99
N TRP A 48 4.10 -13.86 -2.24
CA TRP A 48 2.97 -14.60 -2.79
C TRP A 48 1.98 -13.70 -3.55
N LEU A 49 1.77 -12.46 -3.07
CA LEU A 49 1.04 -11.40 -3.76
C LEU A 49 1.62 -11.15 -5.15
N GLY A 50 2.94 -10.98 -5.25
CA GLY A 50 3.63 -10.85 -6.55
C GLY A 50 3.31 -12.00 -7.52
N ARG A 51 3.13 -13.22 -7.01
CA ARG A 51 2.76 -14.40 -7.81
C ARG A 51 1.28 -14.43 -8.19
N MET A 52 0.38 -13.94 -7.34
CA MET A 52 -1.05 -13.81 -7.65
C MET A 52 -1.34 -12.72 -8.68
N PHE A 53 -0.52 -11.67 -8.72
CA PHE A 53 -0.64 -10.58 -9.66
C PHE A 53 -0.05 -10.87 -11.05
N ILE A 54 0.49 -12.08 -11.29
CA ILE A 54 1.00 -12.46 -12.60
C ILE A 54 -0.18 -12.57 -13.57
N PHE A 55 -0.25 -11.57 -14.46
CA PHE A 55 -1.06 -11.60 -15.66
C PHE A 55 -0.84 -12.92 -16.39
N ARG A 56 -1.90 -13.71 -16.54
CA ARG A 56 -1.87 -14.95 -17.31
C ARG A 56 -2.66 -14.74 -18.58
N VAL A 57 -1.94 -14.63 -19.69
CA VAL A 57 -2.51 -14.88 -21.01
C VAL A 57 -2.62 -16.39 -21.15
N SER A 58 -3.83 -16.89 -21.30
CA SER A 58 -4.05 -18.29 -21.62
C SER A 58 -4.68 -18.38 -23.00
N GLU A 59 -4.18 -19.28 -23.82
CA GLU A 59 -4.84 -19.67 -25.06
C GLU A 59 -5.88 -20.74 -24.71
N ARG A 60 -7.16 -20.45 -24.95
CA ARG A 60 -8.26 -21.38 -24.66
C ARG A 60 -9.04 -21.60 -25.95
N GLN A 61 -8.99 -22.82 -26.49
CA GLN A 61 -9.66 -23.19 -27.75
C GLN A 61 -9.32 -22.29 -28.95
N GLY A 62 -8.05 -21.89 -29.11
CA GLY A 62 -7.60 -21.06 -30.24
C GLY A 62 -7.98 -19.57 -30.17
N ASN A 63 -8.62 -19.13 -29.07
CA ASN A 63 -8.81 -17.71 -28.77
C ASN A 63 -7.87 -17.28 -27.64
N GLN A 64 -7.29 -16.09 -27.78
CA GLN A 64 -6.54 -15.44 -26.70
C GLN A 64 -7.52 -14.94 -25.64
N VAL A 65 -7.37 -15.43 -24.40
CA VAL A 65 -8.17 -15.00 -23.25
C VAL A 65 -7.24 -14.32 -22.25
N ALA A 66 -7.55 -13.06 -21.94
CA ALA A 66 -6.84 -12.29 -20.92
C ALA A 66 -7.64 -12.33 -19.62
N THR A 67 -7.07 -12.92 -18.56
CA THR A 67 -7.69 -12.93 -17.23
C THR A 67 -7.15 -11.79 -16.39
N PHE A 68 -8.04 -10.91 -15.94
CA PHE A 68 -7.74 -9.82 -15.02
C PHE A 68 -8.36 -10.11 -13.66
N THR A 69 -7.67 -9.70 -12.59
CA THR A 69 -8.22 -9.78 -11.23
C THR A 69 -8.50 -8.37 -10.74
N ASN A 70 -9.73 -8.11 -10.31
CA ASN A 70 -10.12 -6.86 -9.67
C ASN A 70 -9.86 -6.96 -8.16
N PHE A 71 -9.31 -5.90 -7.58
CA PHE A 71 -9.01 -5.80 -6.16
C PHE A 71 -9.82 -4.68 -5.51
N SER A 72 -10.24 -4.89 -4.26
CA SER A 72 -10.84 -3.82 -3.43
C SER A 72 -9.79 -2.74 -3.13
N SER A 73 -10.23 -1.49 -2.94
CA SER A 73 -9.36 -0.38 -2.51
C SER A 73 -8.58 -0.69 -1.23
N MET A 74 -9.08 -1.58 -0.37
CA MET A 74 -8.37 -2.06 0.81
C MET A 74 -7.01 -2.71 0.51
N VAL A 75 -6.75 -3.11 -0.75
CA VAL A 75 -5.42 -3.59 -1.15
C VAL A 75 -4.35 -2.53 -0.94
N TYR A 76 -4.67 -1.22 -1.04
CA TYR A 76 -3.75 -0.11 -0.86
C TYR A 76 -3.22 0.05 0.57
N VAL A 77 -3.73 -0.73 1.53
CA VAL A 77 -3.25 -0.76 2.92
C VAL A 77 -1.92 -1.51 3.06
N TRP A 78 -1.51 -2.30 2.05
CA TRP A 78 -0.30 -3.11 2.14
C TRP A 78 0.99 -2.34 2.53
N PRO A 79 1.26 -1.08 2.11
CA PRO A 79 2.50 -0.39 2.45
C PRO A 79 2.64 -0.14 3.96
N ILE A 80 1.56 0.25 4.66
CA ILE A 80 1.63 0.49 6.11
C ILE A 80 1.89 -0.80 6.88
N VAL A 81 1.39 -1.95 6.37
CA VAL A 81 1.69 -3.27 6.93
C VAL A 81 3.18 -3.57 6.79
N VAL A 82 3.76 -3.39 5.59
CA VAL A 82 5.18 -3.67 5.34
C VAL A 82 6.06 -2.76 6.18
N VAL A 83 5.79 -1.45 6.14
CA VAL A 83 6.58 -0.44 6.85
C VAL A 83 6.49 -0.66 8.35
N GLY A 84 5.34 -1.04 8.90
CA GLY A 84 5.22 -1.34 10.33
C GLY A 84 6.08 -2.52 10.77
N TYR A 85 6.09 -3.62 10.01
CA TYR A 85 6.99 -4.75 10.28
C TYR A 85 8.46 -4.41 10.05
N LEU A 86 8.79 -3.68 8.98
CA LEU A 86 10.16 -3.25 8.69
C LEU A 86 10.69 -2.30 9.77
N CYS A 87 9.94 -1.28 10.18
CA CYS A 87 10.36 -0.37 11.24
C CYS A 87 10.56 -1.10 12.57
N ALA A 88 9.73 -2.09 12.90
CA ALA A 88 9.90 -2.92 14.09
C ALA A 88 11.12 -3.86 14.00
N ALA A 89 11.43 -4.38 12.81
CA ALA A 89 12.65 -5.15 12.60
C ALA A 89 13.89 -4.26 12.73
N VAL A 90 13.87 -3.11 12.05
CA VAL A 90 14.95 -2.11 11.98
C VAL A 90 15.20 -1.43 13.33
N SER A 91 14.20 -1.31 14.21
CA SER A 91 14.40 -0.76 15.56
C SER A 91 15.38 -1.58 16.40
N ASN A 92 15.53 -2.89 16.12
CA ASN A 92 16.51 -3.73 16.80
C ASN A 92 17.96 -3.43 16.38
N PHE A 93 18.16 -2.71 15.27
CA PHE A 93 19.49 -2.32 14.76
C PHE A 93 19.94 -0.94 15.27
N GLY A 94 19.22 -0.34 16.23
CA GLY A 94 19.62 0.92 16.87
C GLY A 94 19.32 2.18 16.05
N PHE A 95 18.42 2.10 15.08
CA PHE A 95 17.93 3.30 14.37
C PHE A 95 17.17 4.22 15.33
N SER A 96 17.29 5.53 15.10
CA SER A 96 16.63 6.54 15.93
C SER A 96 15.11 6.31 15.97
N PRO A 97 14.50 6.17 17.17
CA PRO A 97 13.06 6.00 17.32
C PRO A 97 12.26 7.14 16.68
N ALA A 98 12.80 8.36 16.67
CA ALA A 98 12.15 9.50 16.03
C ALA A 98 12.05 9.33 14.51
N VAL A 99 13.11 8.85 13.86
CA VAL A 99 13.14 8.62 12.41
C VAL A 99 12.14 7.53 12.03
N LEU A 100 12.13 6.41 12.76
CA LEU A 100 11.19 5.32 12.51
C LEU A 100 9.74 5.74 12.73
N GLY A 101 9.48 6.58 13.73
CA GLY A 101 8.16 7.13 14.03
C GLY A 101 7.64 7.98 12.88
N TRP A 102 8.47 8.88 12.35
CA TRP A 102 8.12 9.70 11.21
C TRP A 102 7.90 8.91 9.92
N ILE A 103 8.73 7.90 9.64
CA ILE A 103 8.55 7.02 8.47
C ILE A 103 7.19 6.29 8.57
N TRP A 104 6.86 5.76 9.75
CA TRP A 104 5.60 5.05 9.97
C TRP A 104 4.38 5.98 9.88
N ILE A 105 4.42 7.15 10.51
CA ILE A 105 3.34 8.16 10.43
C ILE A 105 3.17 8.67 8.99
N ALA A 106 4.26 8.98 8.29
CA ALA A 106 4.21 9.43 6.91
C ALA A 106 3.58 8.36 6.00
N THR A 107 3.91 7.09 6.22
CA THR A 107 3.30 5.97 5.49
C THR A 107 1.81 5.84 5.82
N LEU A 108 1.42 6.02 7.08
CA LEU A 108 0.01 5.98 7.48
C LEU A 108 -0.78 7.10 6.80
N VAL A 109 -0.27 8.34 6.84
CA VAL A 109 -0.88 9.49 6.17
C VAL A 109 -0.97 9.26 4.67
N TYR A 110 0.10 8.73 4.05
CA TYR A 110 0.11 8.35 2.64
C TYR A 110 -1.03 7.36 2.30
N VAL A 111 -1.16 6.27 3.05
CA VAL A 111 -2.23 5.28 2.84
C VAL A 111 -3.62 5.91 3.02
N LEU A 112 -3.79 6.80 4.00
CA LEU A 112 -5.07 7.50 4.20
C LEU A 112 -5.42 8.43 3.05
N ILE A 113 -4.43 9.12 2.47
CA ILE A 113 -4.64 9.94 1.28
C ILE A 113 -5.02 9.05 0.10
N VAL A 114 -4.27 7.97 -0.16
CA VAL A 114 -4.58 7.02 -1.24
C VAL A 114 -6.00 6.47 -1.12
N LEU A 115 -6.46 6.15 0.09
CA LEU A 115 -7.82 5.62 0.31
C LEU A 115 -8.91 6.69 0.30
N GLY A 116 -8.60 7.90 0.74
CA GLY A 116 -9.57 8.96 1.01
C GLY A 116 -9.77 9.94 -0.14
N THR A 117 -8.79 10.05 -1.04
CA THR A 117 -8.80 11.06 -2.10
C THR A 117 -8.56 10.44 -3.46
N ASP A 118 -9.49 10.69 -4.38
CA ASP A 118 -9.27 10.55 -5.81
C ASP A 118 -8.62 11.86 -6.31
N ILE A 119 -7.30 11.98 -6.16
CA ILE A 119 -6.62 13.20 -6.59
C ILE A 119 -6.43 13.12 -8.11
N ASN A 120 -6.81 14.18 -8.81
CA ASN A 120 -6.49 14.26 -10.22
C ASN A 120 -4.96 14.23 -10.40
N ARG A 121 -4.45 13.30 -11.22
CA ARG A 121 -3.02 13.16 -11.54
C ARG A 121 -2.31 14.49 -11.77
N ASN A 122 -2.91 15.36 -12.56
CA ASN A 122 -2.29 16.64 -12.90
C ASN A 122 -2.17 17.55 -11.67
N LEU A 123 -3.17 17.49 -10.78
CA LEU A 123 -3.17 18.24 -9.53
C LEU A 123 -2.15 17.66 -8.54
N ALA A 124 -2.03 16.33 -8.44
CA ALA A 124 -1.02 15.67 -7.61
C ALA A 124 0.41 16.05 -8.05
N LEU A 125 0.68 16.06 -9.36
CA LEU A 125 1.97 16.49 -9.91
C LEU A 125 2.27 17.96 -9.59
N VAL A 126 1.28 18.84 -9.73
CA VAL A 126 1.44 20.27 -9.41
C VAL A 126 1.72 20.45 -7.92
N TRP A 127 0.98 19.80 -7.02
CA TRP A 127 1.24 19.87 -5.58
C TRP A 127 2.59 19.29 -5.20
N GLY A 128 2.99 18.16 -5.79
CA GLY A 128 4.30 17.56 -5.58
C GLY A 128 5.44 18.48 -6.03
N LEU A 129 5.27 19.15 -7.18
CA LEU A 129 6.24 20.11 -7.69
C LEU A 129 6.33 21.37 -6.80
N ILE A 130 5.20 21.90 -6.34
CA ILE A 130 5.15 23.03 -5.41
C ILE A 130 5.85 22.65 -4.10
N ALA A 131 5.54 21.48 -3.54
CA ALA A 131 6.19 20.99 -2.32
C ALA A 131 7.71 20.84 -2.52
N ALA A 132 8.14 20.22 -3.63
CA ALA A 132 9.55 20.08 -3.96
C ALA A 132 10.26 21.43 -4.10
N LEU A 133 9.61 22.42 -4.73
CA LEU A 133 10.16 23.77 -4.91
C LEU A 133 10.26 24.53 -3.58
N ILE A 134 9.27 24.38 -2.70
CA ILE A 134 9.32 24.96 -1.34
C ILE A 134 10.44 24.33 -0.52
N PHE A 135 10.57 23.00 -0.53
CA PHE A 135 11.62 22.30 0.23
C PHE A 135 13.02 22.62 -0.29
N THR A 136 13.23 22.50 -1.61
CA THR A 136 14.55 22.78 -2.23
C THR A 136 14.89 24.25 -2.19
N GLY A 137 13.92 25.14 -2.45
CA GLY A 137 14.08 26.58 -2.33
C GLY A 137 14.38 27.02 -0.90
N GLY A 138 13.65 26.47 0.08
CA GLY A 138 13.91 26.70 1.50
C GLY A 138 15.30 26.23 1.93
N ALA A 139 15.72 25.04 1.49
CA ALA A 139 17.07 24.53 1.75
C ALA A 139 18.17 25.40 1.12
N LEU A 140 17.96 25.88 -0.11
CA LEU A 140 18.91 26.77 -0.80
C LEU A 140 19.01 28.14 -0.12
N ILE A 141 17.89 28.73 0.30
CA ILE A 141 17.88 30.01 1.02
C ILE A 141 18.58 29.85 2.38
N HIS A 142 18.31 28.77 3.09
CA HIS A 142 18.98 28.48 4.35
C HIS A 142 20.50 28.33 4.16
N SER A 143 20.94 27.64 3.10
CA SER A 143 22.37 27.47 2.82
C SER A 143 23.10 28.76 2.45
N LYS A 144 22.45 29.70 1.74
CA LYS A 144 23.11 30.93 1.27
C LYS A 144 22.97 32.11 2.21
N TYR A 145 21.81 32.25 2.86
CA TYR A 145 21.47 33.44 3.65
C TYR A 145 21.32 33.15 5.14
N SER A 146 21.42 31.87 5.56
CA SER A 146 21.21 31.45 6.95
C SER A 146 19.84 31.86 7.51
N ILE A 147 18.86 32.16 6.64
CA ILE A 147 17.50 32.50 7.04
C ILE A 147 16.71 31.19 7.12
N PRO A 148 16.21 30.80 8.30
CA PRO A 148 15.44 29.58 8.47
C PRO A 148 13.99 29.81 8.03
N VAL A 149 13.74 29.86 6.72
CA VAL A 149 12.39 30.07 6.14
C VAL A 149 11.39 29.01 6.65
N LEU A 150 11.88 27.79 6.92
CA LEU A 150 11.10 26.66 7.46
C LEU A 150 11.48 26.32 8.92
N GLY A 151 12.18 27.21 9.62
CA GLY A 151 12.66 26.96 10.99
C GLY A 151 11.53 26.65 11.95
N TRP A 152 10.49 27.48 11.94
CA TRP A 152 9.32 27.29 12.81
C TRP A 152 8.57 25.97 12.54
N VAL A 153 8.52 25.52 11.27
CA VAL A 153 7.91 24.24 10.88
C VAL A 153 8.76 23.10 11.45
N TYR A 154 10.07 23.19 11.28
CA TYR A 154 11.00 22.21 11.82
C TYR A 154 10.94 22.15 13.35
N ASP A 155 10.94 23.30 14.03
CA ASP A 155 10.87 23.39 15.49
C ASP A 155 9.56 22.82 16.02
N TRP A 156 8.45 23.04 15.31
CA TRP A 156 7.17 22.42 15.62
C TRP A 156 7.22 20.89 15.49
N PHE A 157 7.81 20.38 14.41
CA PHE A 157 8.02 18.94 14.22
C PHE A 157 8.97 18.33 15.26
N ALA A 158 10.02 19.06 15.65
CA ALA A 158 10.94 18.65 16.69
C ALA A 158 10.27 18.64 18.08
N ALA A 159 9.38 19.59 18.34
CA ALA A 159 8.65 19.70 19.61
C ALA A 159 7.64 18.57 19.85
N LEU A 160 7.14 17.92 18.78
CA LEU A 160 6.21 16.79 18.88
C LEU A 160 6.83 15.55 19.54
N ASN A 161 8.16 15.48 19.67
CA ASN A 161 8.91 14.38 20.29
C ASN A 161 8.35 12.99 19.92
N VAL A 162 8.23 12.76 18.61
CA VAL A 162 7.64 11.53 18.07
C VAL A 162 8.49 10.33 18.48
N GLY A 163 7.93 9.46 19.32
CA GLY A 163 8.54 8.20 19.72
C GLY A 163 7.94 7.03 18.95
N PHE A 164 8.78 6.19 18.34
CA PHE A 164 8.34 4.94 17.73
C PHE A 164 8.18 3.84 18.79
N ASN A 165 6.96 3.30 18.93
CA ASN A 165 6.71 2.10 19.72
C ASN A 165 6.56 0.88 18.78
N PRO A 166 7.52 -0.06 18.77
CA PRO A 166 7.48 -1.21 17.85
C PRO A 166 6.28 -2.12 18.12
N GLY A 167 5.81 -2.23 19.37
CA GLY A 167 4.67 -3.06 19.73
C GLY A 167 3.37 -2.57 19.09
N ILE A 168 3.14 -1.25 19.08
CA ILE A 168 1.97 -0.65 18.44
C ILE A 168 2.04 -0.85 16.92
N ALA A 169 3.20 -0.59 16.32
CA ALA A 169 3.40 -0.75 14.88
C ALA A 169 3.12 -2.19 14.42
N VAL A 170 3.61 -3.20 15.16
CA VAL A 170 3.36 -4.61 14.86
C VAL A 170 1.90 -5.00 15.08
N ALA A 171 1.27 -4.55 16.18
CA ALA A 171 -0.13 -4.85 16.46
C ALA A 171 -1.07 -4.31 15.36
N VAL A 172 -0.90 -3.04 14.99
CA VAL A 172 -1.67 -2.40 13.90
C VAL A 172 -1.41 -3.12 12.57
N SER A 173 -0.15 -3.40 12.23
CA SER A 173 0.20 -4.09 11.00
C SER A 173 -0.38 -5.51 10.93
N THR A 174 -0.46 -6.21 12.06
CA THR A 174 -1.02 -7.56 12.14
C THR A 174 -2.53 -7.56 11.91
N ILE A 175 -3.25 -6.61 12.51
CA ILE A 175 -4.70 -6.46 12.27
C ILE A 175 -4.97 -6.15 10.79
N LEU A 176 -4.22 -5.19 10.23
CA LEU A 176 -4.36 -4.82 8.83
C LEU A 176 -3.94 -5.94 7.87
N LEU A 177 -2.95 -6.76 8.25
CA LEU A 177 -2.54 -7.94 7.48
C LEU A 177 -3.68 -8.97 7.41
N ILE A 178 -4.39 -9.21 8.51
CA ILE A 178 -5.56 -10.13 8.51
C ILE A 178 -6.63 -9.59 7.56
N THR A 179 -6.95 -8.31 7.63
CA THR A 179 -7.90 -7.66 6.71
C THR A 179 -7.45 -7.80 5.25
N LEU A 180 -6.17 -7.56 4.98
CA LEU A 180 -5.60 -7.70 3.65
C LEU A 180 -5.72 -9.14 3.14
N VAL A 181 -5.42 -10.15 3.97
CA VAL A 181 -5.58 -11.57 3.61
C VAL A 181 -7.03 -11.89 3.25
N VAL A 182 -8.00 -11.40 4.02
CA VAL A 182 -9.43 -11.60 3.70
C VAL A 182 -9.80 -10.98 2.35
N VAL A 183 -9.34 -9.74 2.09
CA VAL A 183 -9.57 -9.05 0.82
C VAL A 183 -8.96 -9.82 -0.36
N LEU A 184 -7.76 -10.36 -0.16
CA LEU A 184 -7.08 -11.16 -1.17
C LEU A 184 -7.83 -12.46 -1.45
N ILE A 185 -8.21 -13.20 -0.41
CA ILE A 185 -9.01 -14.42 -0.53
C ILE A 185 -10.30 -14.14 -1.30
N HIS A 186 -10.98 -13.04 -0.98
CA HIS A 186 -12.19 -12.63 -1.70
C HIS A 186 -11.90 -12.36 -3.18
N ALA A 187 -10.82 -11.62 -3.48
CA ALA A 187 -10.39 -11.37 -4.86
C ALA A 187 -10.01 -12.67 -5.61
N MET A 188 -9.48 -13.69 -4.93
CA MET A 188 -9.19 -14.99 -5.55
C MET A 188 -10.44 -15.68 -6.08
N PHE A 189 -11.54 -15.60 -5.31
CA PHE A 189 -12.77 -16.34 -5.58
C PHE A 189 -13.71 -15.57 -6.51
N ASP A 190 -13.88 -14.27 -6.29
CA ASP A 190 -14.88 -13.46 -7.02
C ASP A 190 -14.27 -12.35 -7.89
N GLY A 191 -12.96 -12.12 -7.82
CA GLY A 191 -12.30 -11.02 -8.53
C GLY A 191 -11.88 -11.34 -9.97
N ARG A 192 -12.07 -12.57 -10.46
CA ARG A 192 -11.55 -12.97 -11.79
C ARG A 192 -12.50 -12.56 -12.91
N HIS A 193 -12.00 -11.72 -13.80
CA HIS A 193 -12.63 -11.30 -15.05
C HIS A 193 -11.88 -11.96 -16.21
N GLU A 194 -12.57 -12.72 -17.05
CA GLU A 194 -12.00 -13.32 -18.27
C GLU A 194 -12.48 -12.50 -19.47
N ILE A 195 -11.58 -11.79 -20.14
CA ILE A 195 -11.85 -11.08 -21.40
C ILE A 195 -11.49 -12.02 -22.55
N SER A 196 -12.49 -12.42 -23.33
CA SER A 196 -12.36 -13.22 -24.56
C SER A 196 -12.68 -12.35 -25.78
N SER A 197 -12.34 -12.80 -26.99
CA SER A 197 -12.48 -12.01 -28.24
C SER A 197 -13.91 -11.63 -28.60
N ARG A 198 -14.92 -12.23 -27.98
CA ARG A 198 -16.35 -11.97 -28.24
C ARG A 198 -17.14 -11.55 -27.00
N GLU A 199 -16.65 -11.87 -25.81
CA GLU A 199 -17.38 -11.67 -24.56
C GLU A 199 -16.43 -11.28 -23.42
N VAL A 200 -16.82 -10.27 -22.63
CA VAL A 200 -16.28 -10.09 -21.29
C VAL A 200 -17.11 -10.95 -20.36
N THR A 201 -16.51 -12.02 -19.82
CA THR A 201 -17.17 -12.89 -18.85
C THR A 201 -16.67 -12.58 -17.46
N HIS A 202 -17.56 -12.17 -16.57
CA HIS A 202 -17.23 -12.04 -15.16
C HIS A 202 -17.56 -13.35 -14.45
N ARG A 203 -16.51 -14.07 -14.03
CA ARG A 203 -16.67 -15.35 -13.34
C ARG A 203 -16.83 -15.10 -11.84
N ARG A 204 -18.07 -15.04 -11.37
CA ARG A 204 -18.39 -15.08 -9.93
C ARG A 204 -18.55 -16.54 -9.50
N LEU A 205 -17.90 -16.94 -8.42
CA LEU A 205 -17.89 -18.34 -7.98
C LEU A 205 -19.30 -18.82 -7.57
N MET A 206 -20.18 -17.90 -7.13
CA MET A 206 -21.52 -18.21 -6.62
C MET A 206 -22.67 -17.39 -7.24
N ARG A 207 -22.43 -16.61 -8.30
CA ARG A 207 -23.48 -15.85 -9.00
C ARG A 207 -23.47 -16.15 -10.49
N THR A 208 -24.63 -16.04 -11.12
CA THR A 208 -24.79 -16.16 -12.57
C THR A 208 -23.76 -15.28 -13.28
N SER A 209 -22.95 -15.90 -14.14
CA SER A 209 -21.96 -15.19 -14.95
C SER A 209 -22.68 -14.23 -15.89
N GLU A 210 -22.38 -12.95 -15.78
CA GLU A 210 -22.78 -11.95 -16.77
C GLU A 210 -21.73 -11.97 -17.89
N SER A 211 -22.19 -12.25 -19.11
CA SER A 211 -21.42 -12.07 -20.33
C SER A 211 -21.91 -10.82 -21.04
N LEU A 212 -20.98 -9.91 -21.32
CA LEU A 212 -21.24 -8.72 -22.12
C LEU A 212 -20.62 -8.93 -23.50
N PRO A 213 -21.42 -8.90 -24.59
CA PRO A 213 -20.88 -8.99 -25.94
C PRO A 213 -20.02 -7.75 -26.25
N LEU A 214 -18.83 -7.98 -26.81
CA LEU A 214 -17.84 -6.93 -27.12
C LEU A 214 -18.05 -6.25 -28.47
N THR A 215 -18.97 -6.73 -29.31
CA THR A 215 -19.17 -6.36 -30.73
C THR A 215 -19.43 -4.87 -31.01
N ILE A 216 -19.70 -4.04 -30.00
CA ILE A 216 -19.95 -2.59 -30.18
C ILE A 216 -19.13 -1.77 -29.16
N ASN A 217 -18.49 -2.43 -28.21
CA ASN A 217 -17.98 -1.81 -27.00
C ASN A 217 -16.47 -1.60 -27.10
N ARG A 218 -16.02 -0.36 -26.93
CA ARG A 218 -14.60 -0.02 -26.92
C ARG A 218 -14.03 -0.18 -25.52
N VAL A 219 -12.95 -0.96 -25.41
CA VAL A 219 -12.17 -1.04 -24.17
C VAL A 219 -11.17 0.11 -24.15
N ARG A 220 -11.19 0.89 -23.08
CA ARG A 220 -10.21 1.95 -22.83
C ARG A 220 -9.48 1.66 -21.53
N LEU A 221 -8.18 1.88 -21.56
CA LEU A 221 -7.33 1.89 -20.37
C LEU A 221 -7.48 3.26 -19.71
N ASP A 222 -8.02 3.26 -18.50
CA ASP A 222 -8.12 4.43 -17.65
C ASP A 222 -7.06 4.30 -16.55
N TRP A 223 -6.28 5.36 -16.34
CA TRP A 223 -5.21 5.34 -15.36
C TRP A 223 -5.71 6.09 -14.13
N PRO A 224 -5.92 5.40 -13.00
CA PRO A 224 -6.25 6.06 -11.76
C PRO A 224 -5.13 6.99 -11.29
N ASP A 225 -5.41 7.72 -10.23
CA ASP A 225 -4.49 8.66 -9.59
C ASP A 225 -3.05 8.09 -9.46
N MET A 226 -2.06 8.98 -9.58
CA MET A 226 -0.64 8.64 -9.46
C MET A 226 -0.30 7.94 -8.16
N LEU A 227 -1.02 8.21 -7.07
CA LEU A 227 -0.78 7.56 -5.79
C LEU A 227 -1.18 6.08 -5.83
N GLU A 228 -2.29 5.74 -6.46
CA GLU A 228 -2.68 4.35 -6.71
C GLU A 228 -1.68 3.65 -7.63
N MET A 229 -1.26 4.36 -8.68
CA MET A 229 -0.25 3.89 -9.62
C MET A 229 1.07 3.56 -8.89
N VAL A 230 1.56 4.42 -7.99
CA VAL A 230 2.79 4.14 -7.23
C VAL A 230 2.58 2.98 -6.26
N THR A 231 1.43 2.93 -5.57
CA THR A 231 1.17 1.94 -4.52
C THR A 231 1.02 0.52 -5.06
N LEU A 232 0.43 0.33 -6.24
CA LEU A 232 0.26 -0.99 -6.87
C LEU A 232 1.17 -1.21 -8.08
N PHE A 233 2.31 -0.50 -8.13
CA PHE A 233 3.32 -0.65 -9.19
C PHE A 233 2.74 -0.56 -10.61
N GLY A 234 2.00 0.49 -10.88
CA GLY A 234 1.35 0.74 -12.16
C GLY A 234 -0.05 0.18 -12.25
N ALA A 235 -0.84 0.26 -11.17
CA ALA A 235 -2.25 -0.13 -11.25
C ALA A 235 -3.02 0.72 -12.26
N GLY A 236 -4.00 0.09 -12.90
CA GLY A 236 -4.89 0.71 -13.86
C GLY A 236 -6.32 0.23 -13.75
N HIS A 237 -7.20 0.87 -14.50
CA HIS A 237 -8.58 0.45 -14.69
C HIS A 237 -8.81 0.12 -16.16
N LEU A 238 -9.60 -0.92 -16.41
CA LEU A 238 -10.15 -1.18 -17.74
C LEU A 238 -11.61 -0.74 -17.73
N VAL A 239 -11.91 0.27 -18.54
CA VAL A 239 -13.26 0.79 -18.71
C VAL A 239 -13.76 0.34 -20.07
N VAL A 240 -14.84 -0.44 -20.06
CA VAL A 240 -15.57 -0.84 -21.25
C VAL A 240 -16.65 0.21 -21.51
N THR A 241 -16.55 0.88 -22.65
CA THR A 241 -17.44 1.95 -23.08
C THR A 241 -18.30 1.50 -24.25
N ASP A 242 -19.56 1.94 -24.29
CA ASP A 242 -20.43 1.80 -25.45
C ASP A 242 -19.91 2.64 -26.63
N SER A 243 -20.39 2.36 -27.83
CA SER A 243 -20.32 3.21 -29.03
C SER A 243 -20.65 4.68 -28.77
N HIS A 244 -21.58 4.96 -27.84
CA HIS A 244 -21.97 6.30 -27.41
C HIS A 244 -21.06 6.92 -26.33
N GLY A 245 -20.00 6.23 -25.93
CA GLY A 245 -19.04 6.68 -24.91
C GLY A 245 -19.52 6.57 -23.47
N ARG A 246 -20.64 5.88 -23.21
CA ARG A 246 -21.11 5.61 -21.83
C ARG A 246 -20.36 4.42 -21.23
N GLU A 247 -19.97 4.52 -19.98
CA GLU A 247 -19.31 3.43 -19.25
C GLU A 247 -20.32 2.33 -18.93
N ILE A 248 -20.09 1.13 -19.46
CA ILE A 248 -20.93 -0.05 -19.18
C ILE A 248 -20.34 -0.86 -18.03
N MET A 249 -19.01 -0.99 -18.02
CA MET A 249 -18.31 -1.81 -17.04
C MET A 249 -16.93 -1.23 -16.74
N ARG A 250 -16.56 -1.21 -15.46
CA ARG A 250 -15.25 -0.78 -14.98
C ARG A 250 -14.63 -1.92 -14.19
N ILE A 251 -13.49 -2.43 -14.66
CA ILE A 251 -12.64 -3.35 -13.91
C ILE A 251 -11.59 -2.49 -13.21
N ALA A 252 -11.76 -2.30 -11.90
CA ALA A 252 -10.89 -1.44 -11.10
C ALA A 252 -9.63 -2.17 -10.62
N ASN A 253 -8.63 -1.38 -10.21
CA ASN A 253 -7.44 -1.79 -9.47
C ASN A 253 -6.70 -3.01 -10.05
N ILE A 254 -6.47 -3.03 -11.36
CA ILE A 254 -5.66 -4.08 -12.00
C ILE A 254 -4.20 -3.75 -11.77
N PRO A 255 -3.46 -4.55 -11.00
CA PRO A 255 -2.08 -4.28 -10.64
C PRO A 255 -1.14 -4.55 -11.82
N PHE A 256 0.00 -3.86 -11.84
CA PHE A 256 1.04 -3.98 -12.88
C PHE A 256 0.59 -3.70 -14.32
N LEU A 257 -0.59 -3.12 -14.52
CA LEU A 257 -1.13 -2.83 -15.85
C LEU A 257 -0.19 -1.95 -16.68
N TRP A 258 0.58 -1.06 -16.04
CA TRP A 258 1.63 -0.26 -16.68
C TRP A 258 2.68 -1.11 -17.41
N PHE A 259 3.12 -2.21 -16.80
CA PHE A 259 4.15 -3.08 -17.37
C PHE A 259 3.60 -3.94 -18.52
N TYR A 260 2.31 -4.27 -18.48
CA TYR A 260 1.65 -5.08 -19.50
C TYR A 260 0.90 -4.26 -20.55
N ARG A 261 1.03 -2.93 -20.55
CA ARG A 261 0.26 -2.04 -21.43
C ARG A 261 0.39 -2.41 -22.91
N ASP A 262 1.60 -2.76 -23.35
CA ASP A 262 1.88 -3.04 -24.76
C ASP A 262 1.30 -4.40 -25.18
N GLU A 263 1.27 -5.36 -24.25
CA GLU A 263 0.62 -6.66 -24.45
C GLU A 263 -0.90 -6.49 -24.46
N VAL A 264 -1.46 -5.76 -23.52
CA VAL A 264 -2.90 -5.49 -23.45
C VAL A 264 -3.35 -4.74 -24.70
N ASN A 265 -2.64 -3.69 -25.13
CA ASN A 265 -2.94 -2.98 -26.36
C ASN A 265 -2.88 -3.90 -27.58
N ARG A 266 -1.86 -4.79 -27.67
CA ARG A 266 -1.77 -5.75 -28.77
C ARG A 266 -2.97 -6.70 -28.82
N ILE A 267 -3.38 -7.23 -27.66
CA ILE A 267 -4.54 -8.12 -27.59
C ILE A 267 -5.81 -7.32 -27.95
N LEU A 268 -5.96 -6.08 -27.47
CA LEU A 268 -7.08 -5.20 -27.82
C LEU A 268 -7.12 -4.87 -29.33
N ASP A 269 -5.97 -4.63 -29.95
CA ASP A 269 -5.86 -4.33 -31.39
C ASP A 269 -6.18 -5.56 -32.26
N ILE A 270 -5.71 -6.75 -31.86
CA ILE A 270 -6.06 -8.03 -32.50
C ILE A 270 -7.57 -8.28 -32.38
N MET A 271 -8.15 -8.01 -31.21
CA MET A 271 -9.59 -8.12 -30.97
C MET A 271 -10.39 -7.16 -31.87
N ALA A 272 -9.96 -5.91 -32.01
CA ALA A 272 -10.63 -4.93 -32.88
C ALA A 272 -10.53 -5.30 -34.38
N THR A 273 -9.43 -5.92 -34.82
CA THR A 273 -9.19 -6.22 -36.24
C THR A 273 -9.92 -7.49 -36.71
N THR A 274 -10.10 -8.47 -35.82
CA THR A 274 -10.78 -9.74 -36.15
C THR A 274 -12.28 -9.54 -36.46
N GLU A 275 -12.86 -8.41 -36.05
CA GLU A 275 -14.27 -8.03 -36.27
C GLU A 275 -14.58 -7.60 -37.72
N VAL A 276 -13.60 -7.07 -38.47
CA VAL A 276 -13.82 -6.56 -39.83
C VAL A 276 -13.82 -7.67 -40.89
N ALA A 277 -13.31 -8.86 -40.56
CA ALA A 277 -13.03 -9.90 -41.53
C ALA A 277 -14.17 -10.89 -41.91
N PRO A 278 -15.35 -11.02 -41.24
CA PRO A 278 -16.24 -12.14 -41.55
C PRO A 278 -17.20 -11.96 -42.73
N HIS A 279 -17.21 -10.84 -43.46
CA HIS A 279 -18.24 -10.60 -44.51
C HIS A 279 -17.76 -10.44 -45.97
N VAL A 280 -16.48 -10.67 -46.28
CA VAL A 280 -15.95 -10.46 -47.65
C VAL A 280 -15.82 -11.76 -48.47
N LEU A 281 -16.23 -12.93 -47.96
CA LEU A 281 -16.03 -14.22 -48.66
C LEU A 281 -17.27 -14.85 -49.31
N ASP A 282 -18.45 -14.23 -49.26
CA ASP A 282 -19.69 -14.80 -49.86
C ASP A 282 -20.24 -14.01 -51.07
N ALA A 283 -19.43 -13.18 -51.71
CA ALA A 283 -19.83 -12.51 -52.96
C ALA A 283 -18.87 -12.85 -54.10
N SER A 284 -18.97 -14.07 -54.62
CA SER A 284 -18.61 -14.34 -56.01
C SER A 284 -19.75 -15.12 -56.68
N PRO A 285 -20.42 -14.54 -57.69
CA PRO A 285 -21.47 -15.21 -58.47
C PRO A 285 -20.92 -16.30 -59.40
#